data_AF-A0A847WL11-F1
#
_entry.id   AF-A0A847WL11-F1
#
_cell.length_a   1.000
_cell.length_b   1.000
_cell.length_c   1.000
_cell.angle_alpha   90.00
_cell.angle_beta   90.00
_cell.angle_gamma   90.00
#
_symmetry.space_group_name_H-M   'P 1'
#
loop_
_entity.id
_entity.type
_entity.pdbx_description
1 polymer ?
#
loop_
_entity_poly.entity_id
_entity_poly.type
_entity_poly.pdbx_seq_one_letter_code
_entity_poly.pdbx_strand_id
1 'polypeptide(L)'
;MKLKKLLLAGLLGMALAIGNLGNIYAQTISYQVQSGDTYWSISQKYGISLPRLMEINNANGNSKLYVGQSLLVETSNTQAHRVQAGETYWIISQKYGVDITQLMAINNATQRTTLNIGDQIIIPSPKQEIKETFYTVQSGDTYWIISQKFNINITKLMEYNGHNQNTVLYIGQIIKIPQSLSTTNNTSSNTLPSKTSSEKPYVTHTNYTVQKGDTIWSLANKSGIPQEELAKTNNITTNTVLNIGDSIKIPVHHVPVKTTPTGPYGEYLDWWTEAQYVLPVGAEFKIIDFYTGKSFMAKRTTGSNHADVETLTIADTNKMIEIWGGSFTWAKRPIIIEYKGRRLAASAAGMPHAGNDGAPGGLHTSWRSDNYGAGYNFDWVKNNAMNGVFDIHFLNSTTHKDGRIDDTHQHNISITAGYLQ
;
A
#
# COMPACT_ATOMS: atom_id res chain seq x y z
N MET A 1 -4.43 -26.75 -56.76
CA MET A 1 -5.63 -26.86 -55.89
C MET A 1 -5.52 -25.80 -54.79
N LYS A 2 -6.56 -24.98 -54.63
CA LYS A 2 -6.60 -23.77 -53.80
C LYS A 2 -6.35 -24.07 -52.31
N LEU A 3 -5.63 -23.20 -51.58
CA LEU A 3 -6.21 -22.35 -50.53
C LEU A 3 -5.18 -21.36 -49.92
N LYS A 4 -5.46 -20.07 -50.10
CA LYS A 4 -5.25 -18.91 -49.22
C LYS A 4 -4.00 -18.89 -48.31
N LYS A 5 -2.96 -18.18 -48.75
CA LYS A 5 -2.07 -17.44 -47.84
C LYS A 5 -2.91 -16.37 -47.15
N LEU A 6 -3.21 -16.54 -45.86
CA LEU A 6 -3.73 -15.46 -45.04
C LEU A 6 -2.59 -14.44 -44.86
N LEU A 7 -2.77 -13.28 -45.48
CA LEU A 7 -2.26 -12.01 -44.97
C LEU A 7 -2.70 -11.89 -43.52
N LEU A 8 -1.77 -11.70 -42.60
CA LEU A 8 -2.05 -10.92 -41.40
C LEU A 8 -0.96 -9.88 -41.25
N ALA A 9 -1.39 -8.64 -41.47
CA ALA A 9 -0.62 -7.43 -41.29
C ALA A 9 -0.30 -7.25 -39.81
N GLY A 10 0.99 -7.35 -39.46
CA GLY A 10 1.58 -6.55 -38.39
C GLY A 10 2.45 -5.51 -39.07
N LEU A 11 2.01 -4.25 -39.08
CA LEU A 11 2.86 -3.13 -39.50
C LEU A 11 4.08 -3.09 -38.57
N LEU A 12 5.20 -3.69 -39.00
CA LEU A 12 6.50 -3.44 -38.41
C LEU A 12 6.88 -2.00 -38.80
N GLY A 13 6.87 -1.07 -37.85
CA GLY A 13 7.48 0.25 -38.06
C GLY A 13 8.98 0.06 -38.29
N MET A 14 9.41 0.02 -39.56
CA MET A 14 10.80 -0.15 -39.96
C MET A 14 11.51 1.21 -39.90
N ALA A 15 12.23 1.47 -38.81
CA ALA A 15 13.28 2.49 -38.81
C ALA A 15 14.58 1.84 -39.30
N LEU A 16 15.00 2.21 -40.51
CA LEU A 16 16.30 1.86 -41.08
C LEU A 16 17.42 2.56 -40.29
N ALA A 17 18.27 1.79 -39.61
CA ALA A 17 19.62 2.25 -39.26
C ALA A 17 20.57 1.04 -39.20
N ILE A 18 21.59 1.10 -40.06
CA ILE A 18 22.69 0.15 -40.19
C ILE A 18 23.65 0.40 -39.01
N GLY A 19 23.95 -0.63 -38.21
CA GLY A 19 25.00 -0.54 -37.19
C GLY A 19 24.88 -1.58 -36.08
N ASN A 20 25.93 -2.37 -35.90
CA ASN A 20 26.13 -3.33 -34.80
C ASN A 20 26.18 -2.62 -33.44
N LEU A 21 25.03 -2.38 -32.83
CA LEU A 21 24.86 -2.13 -31.40
C LEU A 21 23.49 -2.71 -31.01
N GLY A 22 23.48 -3.62 -30.03
CA GLY A 22 22.27 -4.25 -29.52
C GLY A 22 21.36 -3.21 -28.88
N ASN A 23 20.50 -2.60 -29.67
CA ASN A 23 19.44 -1.72 -29.19
C ASN A 23 18.24 -2.58 -28.80
N ILE A 24 18.02 -2.69 -27.49
CA ILE A 24 16.80 -3.25 -26.91
C ILE A 24 15.70 -2.21 -27.15
N TYR A 25 14.90 -2.41 -28.19
CA TYR A 25 13.66 -1.66 -28.35
C TYR A 25 12.54 -2.42 -27.64
N ALA A 26 11.73 -1.73 -26.84
CA ALA A 26 10.42 -2.24 -26.46
C ALA A 26 9.59 -2.37 -27.74
N GLN A 27 9.48 -3.58 -28.28
CA GLN A 27 8.66 -3.82 -29.45
C GLN A 27 7.23 -4.06 -28.99
N THR A 28 6.27 -3.30 -29.53
CA THR A 28 4.85 -3.57 -29.36
C THR A 28 4.35 -4.25 -30.63
N ILE A 29 3.84 -5.46 -30.51
CA ILE A 29 3.20 -6.18 -31.62
C ILE A 29 1.68 -6.09 -31.49
N SER A 30 0.97 -6.16 -32.62
CA SER A 30 -0.48 -6.30 -32.65
C SER A 30 -0.85 -7.79 -32.79
N TYR A 31 -1.42 -8.36 -31.75
CA TYR A 31 -1.93 -9.73 -31.71
C TYR A 31 -3.42 -9.77 -32.04
N GLN A 32 -3.85 -10.66 -32.93
CA GLN A 32 -5.27 -10.87 -33.21
C GLN A 32 -5.81 -12.02 -32.35
N VAL A 33 -6.79 -11.70 -31.52
CA VAL A 33 -7.44 -12.65 -30.59
C VAL A 33 -8.06 -13.81 -31.35
N GLN A 34 -7.76 -15.03 -30.92
CA GLN A 34 -8.27 -16.29 -31.47
C GLN A 34 -9.34 -16.89 -30.55
N SER A 35 -10.10 -17.86 -31.07
CA SER A 35 -11.11 -18.59 -30.28
C SER A 35 -10.45 -19.32 -29.11
N GLY A 36 -10.91 -19.04 -27.89
CA GLY A 36 -10.37 -19.62 -26.65
C GLY A 36 -9.27 -18.81 -25.97
N ASP A 37 -8.87 -17.68 -26.55
CA ASP A 37 -7.91 -16.78 -25.91
C ASP A 37 -8.48 -16.10 -24.67
N THR A 38 -7.59 -15.89 -23.70
CA THR A 38 -7.81 -15.06 -22.53
C THR A 38 -6.62 -14.10 -22.40
N TYR A 39 -6.79 -12.96 -21.73
CA TYR A 39 -5.64 -12.10 -21.39
C TYR A 39 -4.56 -12.90 -20.66
N TRP A 40 -4.94 -13.85 -19.81
CA TRP A 40 -3.99 -14.73 -19.13
C TRP A 40 -3.21 -15.61 -20.12
N SER A 41 -3.87 -16.36 -21.00
CA SER A 41 -3.18 -17.24 -21.96
C SER A 41 -2.27 -16.48 -22.92
N ILE A 42 -2.69 -15.28 -23.34
CA ILE A 42 -1.89 -14.37 -24.17
C ILE A 42 -0.69 -13.83 -23.37
N SER A 43 -0.88 -13.44 -22.10
CA SER A 43 0.21 -12.98 -21.24
C SER A 43 1.30 -14.03 -21.07
N GLN A 44 0.89 -15.29 -20.85
CA GLN A 44 1.80 -16.43 -20.74
C GLN A 44 2.51 -16.71 -22.06
N LYS A 45 1.77 -16.67 -23.19
CA LYS A 45 2.33 -16.88 -24.53
C LYS A 45 3.45 -15.90 -24.85
N TYR A 46 3.29 -14.62 -24.48
CA TYR A 46 4.22 -13.56 -24.83
C TYR A 46 5.19 -13.17 -23.71
N GLY A 47 5.12 -13.83 -22.55
CA GLY A 47 5.99 -13.54 -21.42
C GLY A 47 5.84 -12.13 -20.84
N ILE A 48 4.68 -11.50 -21.09
CA ILE A 48 4.29 -10.19 -20.54
C ILE A 48 3.46 -10.43 -19.27
N SER A 49 3.54 -9.54 -18.28
CA SER A 49 2.65 -9.67 -17.11
C SER A 49 1.20 -9.40 -17.49
N LEU A 50 0.26 -10.15 -16.90
CA LEU A 50 -1.17 -9.97 -17.14
C LEU A 50 -1.62 -8.50 -16.89
N PRO A 51 -1.23 -7.84 -15.78
CA PRO A 51 -1.57 -6.43 -15.57
C PRO A 51 -1.02 -5.51 -16.67
N ARG A 52 0.22 -5.74 -17.13
CA ARG A 52 0.81 -4.90 -18.19
C ARG A 52 0.13 -5.10 -19.53
N LEU A 53 -0.20 -6.34 -19.89
CA LEU A 53 -0.96 -6.64 -21.10
C LEU A 53 -2.35 -5.98 -21.07
N MET A 54 -3.00 -5.95 -19.92
CA MET A 54 -4.29 -5.29 -19.77
C MET A 54 -4.16 -3.77 -19.83
N GLU A 55 -3.16 -3.20 -19.16
CA GLU A 55 -2.85 -1.76 -19.15
C GLU A 55 -2.65 -1.20 -20.57
N ILE A 56 -1.77 -1.82 -21.38
CA ILE A 56 -1.48 -1.34 -22.74
C ILE A 56 -2.68 -1.46 -23.71
N ASN A 57 -3.71 -2.21 -23.31
CA ASN A 57 -4.96 -2.37 -24.07
C ASN A 57 -6.14 -1.61 -23.44
N ASN A 58 -5.89 -0.75 -22.45
CA ASN A 58 -6.92 -0.07 -21.67
C ASN A 58 -8.00 -1.04 -21.12
N ALA A 59 -7.59 -2.25 -20.76
CA ALA A 59 -8.44 -3.30 -20.23
C ALA A 59 -8.33 -3.37 -18.69
N ASN A 60 -9.37 -3.91 -18.06
CA ASN A 60 -9.49 -4.12 -16.62
C ASN A 60 -10.09 -5.51 -16.32
N GLY A 61 -10.25 -5.86 -15.04
CA GLY A 61 -10.75 -7.18 -14.62
C GLY A 61 -12.12 -7.58 -15.17
N ASN A 62 -12.92 -6.62 -15.64
CA ASN A 62 -14.24 -6.85 -16.24
C ASN A 62 -14.21 -6.85 -17.77
N SER A 63 -13.05 -6.61 -18.39
CA SER A 63 -12.90 -6.50 -19.83
C SER A 63 -13.00 -7.87 -20.50
N LYS A 64 -13.98 -8.00 -21.40
CA LYS A 64 -14.16 -9.21 -22.20
C LYS A 64 -13.28 -9.16 -23.43
N LEU A 65 -12.74 -10.32 -23.81
CA LEU A 65 -11.92 -10.49 -24.99
C LEU A 65 -12.78 -11.04 -26.13
N TYR A 66 -12.74 -10.42 -27.31
CA TYR A 66 -13.54 -10.85 -28.46
C TYR A 66 -12.67 -11.46 -29.55
N VAL A 67 -13.09 -12.59 -30.13
CA VAL A 67 -12.39 -13.20 -31.27
C VAL A 67 -12.28 -12.18 -32.42
N GLY A 68 -11.07 -12.02 -32.95
CA GLY A 68 -10.74 -11.05 -33.99
C GLY A 68 -10.30 -9.67 -33.48
N GLN A 69 -10.45 -9.38 -32.18
CA GLN A 69 -9.95 -8.15 -31.56
C GLN A 69 -8.43 -8.04 -31.70
N SER A 70 -7.93 -6.83 -32.00
CA SER A 70 -6.50 -6.54 -31.97
C SER A 70 -6.07 -6.12 -30.57
N LEU A 71 -5.09 -6.82 -30.01
CA LEU A 71 -4.43 -6.47 -28.75
C LEU A 71 -3.00 -6.01 -29.02
N LEU A 72 -2.60 -4.91 -28.39
CA LEU A 72 -1.21 -4.53 -28.27
C LEU A 72 -0.52 -5.45 -27.27
N VAL A 73 0.64 -5.99 -27.63
CA VAL A 73 1.44 -6.84 -26.73
C VAL A 73 2.85 -6.27 -26.71
N GLU A 74 3.27 -5.77 -25.56
CA GLU A 74 4.62 -5.27 -25.36
C GLU A 74 5.57 -6.44 -25.08
N THR A 75 6.50 -6.67 -25.99
CA THR A 75 7.55 -7.69 -25.86
C THR A 75 8.84 -7.01 -25.42
N SER A 76 8.79 -6.29 -24.31
CA SER A 76 9.97 -5.72 -23.68
C SER A 76 10.96 -6.86 -23.37
N ASN A 77 12.13 -6.82 -24.00
CA ASN A 77 13.25 -7.78 -23.91
C ASN A 77 13.27 -8.98 -24.88
N THR A 78 12.55 -8.95 -26.01
CA THR A 78 12.73 -9.97 -27.07
C THR A 78 13.83 -9.58 -28.05
N GLN A 79 14.82 -10.47 -28.26
CA GLN A 79 15.87 -10.30 -29.27
C GLN A 79 15.43 -10.96 -30.59
N ALA A 80 15.66 -10.32 -31.73
CA ALA A 80 15.51 -11.01 -33.02
C ALA A 80 16.78 -11.81 -33.35
N HIS A 81 16.62 -13.09 -33.69
CA HIS A 81 17.69 -13.94 -34.19
C HIS A 81 17.46 -14.27 -35.67
N ARG A 82 18.54 -14.23 -36.45
CA ARG A 82 18.53 -14.60 -37.87
C ARG A 82 19.03 -16.02 -38.02
N VAL A 83 18.17 -16.92 -38.49
CA VAL A 83 18.49 -18.34 -38.67
C VAL A 83 19.71 -18.51 -39.58
N GLN A 84 20.70 -19.25 -39.08
CA GLN A 84 21.90 -19.66 -39.80
C GLN A 84 21.76 -21.10 -40.33
N ALA A 85 22.66 -21.50 -41.22
CA ALA A 85 22.66 -22.84 -41.80
C ALA A 85 22.75 -23.92 -40.71
N GLY A 86 21.80 -24.86 -40.73
CA GLY A 86 21.75 -25.98 -39.79
C GLY A 86 21.08 -25.69 -38.44
N GLU A 87 20.61 -24.47 -38.18
CA GLU A 87 19.90 -24.15 -36.94
C GLU A 87 18.44 -24.66 -36.95
N THR A 88 18.00 -25.21 -35.82
CA THR A 88 16.61 -25.59 -35.54
C THR A 88 16.08 -24.81 -34.35
N TYR A 89 14.77 -24.77 -34.12
CA TYR A 89 14.19 -24.18 -32.91
C TYR A 89 14.81 -24.75 -31.63
N TRP A 90 15.21 -26.02 -31.63
CA TRP A 90 15.92 -26.63 -30.51
C TRP A 90 17.33 -26.07 -30.32
N ILE A 91 18.14 -26.02 -31.38
CA ILE A 91 19.51 -25.46 -31.32
C ILE A 91 19.46 -24.00 -30.85
N ILE A 92 18.50 -23.24 -31.37
CA ILE A 92 18.30 -21.84 -31.03
C ILE A 92 17.83 -21.71 -29.58
N SER A 93 16.91 -22.56 -29.10
CA SER A 93 16.47 -22.51 -27.71
C SER A 93 17.62 -22.79 -26.74
N GLN A 94 18.49 -23.75 -27.06
CA GLN A 94 19.69 -24.04 -26.27
C GLN A 94 20.68 -22.88 -26.30
N LYS A 95 20.93 -22.31 -27.47
CA LYS A 95 21.84 -21.17 -27.68
C LYS A 95 21.46 -19.96 -26.83
N TYR A 96 20.16 -19.69 -26.71
CA TYR A 96 19.64 -18.53 -25.98
C TYR A 96 19.18 -18.85 -24.56
N GLY A 97 19.27 -20.12 -24.11
CA GLY A 97 18.83 -20.52 -22.78
C GLY A 97 17.33 -20.30 -22.53
N VAL A 98 16.50 -20.51 -23.56
CA VAL A 98 15.05 -20.29 -23.50
C VAL A 98 14.28 -21.61 -23.62
N ASP A 99 13.07 -21.65 -23.07
CA ASP A 99 12.18 -22.79 -23.25
C ASP A 99 11.78 -22.93 -24.73
N ILE A 100 11.97 -24.13 -25.29
CA ILE A 100 11.68 -24.39 -26.71
C ILE A 100 10.20 -24.24 -27.04
N THR A 101 9.31 -24.60 -26.12
CA THR A 101 7.86 -24.50 -26.32
C THR A 101 7.45 -23.04 -26.38
N GLN A 102 7.99 -22.21 -25.50
CA GLN A 102 7.77 -20.77 -25.50
C GLN A 102 8.36 -20.11 -26.76
N LEU A 103 9.59 -20.46 -27.14
CA LEU A 103 10.23 -19.99 -28.36
C LEU A 103 9.42 -20.34 -29.61
N MET A 104 8.86 -21.55 -29.68
CA MET A 104 7.99 -21.93 -30.79
C MET A 104 6.66 -21.18 -30.75
N ALA A 105 6.04 -21.05 -29.58
CA ALA A 105 4.74 -20.40 -29.42
C ALA A 105 4.77 -18.92 -29.82
N ILE A 106 5.81 -18.17 -29.44
CA ILE A 106 5.95 -16.75 -29.79
C ILE A 106 6.14 -16.54 -31.30
N ASN A 107 6.75 -17.52 -31.98
CA ASN A 107 6.96 -17.53 -33.43
C ASN A 107 5.81 -18.22 -34.21
N ASN A 108 4.71 -18.56 -33.54
CA ASN A 108 3.58 -19.32 -34.10
C ASN A 108 4.04 -20.61 -34.83
N ALA A 109 5.07 -21.25 -34.31
CA ALA A 109 5.66 -22.48 -34.83
C ALA A 109 5.10 -23.72 -34.12
N THR A 110 5.15 -24.85 -34.82
CA THR A 110 4.80 -26.18 -34.31
C THR A 110 6.01 -27.11 -34.44
N GLN A 111 5.94 -28.31 -33.88
CA GLN A 111 7.02 -29.31 -34.02
C GLN A 111 7.26 -29.70 -35.49
N ARG A 112 6.32 -29.39 -36.39
CA ARG A 112 6.42 -29.63 -37.84
C ARG A 112 6.94 -28.42 -38.63
N THR A 113 7.19 -27.28 -37.96
CA THR A 113 7.66 -26.06 -38.62
C THR A 113 9.15 -26.18 -38.93
N THR A 114 9.50 -26.15 -40.21
CA THR A 114 10.89 -26.11 -40.69
C THR A 114 11.40 -24.68 -40.75
N LEU A 115 12.61 -24.43 -40.26
CA LEU A 115 13.31 -23.13 -40.36
C LEU A 115 14.15 -23.09 -41.64
N ASN A 116 14.13 -21.94 -42.33
CA ASN A 116 14.99 -21.66 -43.48
C ASN A 116 16.09 -20.67 -43.11
N ILE A 117 17.21 -20.76 -43.82
CA ILE A 117 18.33 -19.83 -43.64
C ILE A 117 17.86 -18.40 -43.93
N GLY A 118 18.09 -17.50 -42.98
CA GLY A 118 17.72 -16.10 -43.07
C GLY A 118 16.39 -15.72 -42.44
N ASP A 119 15.58 -16.70 -42.02
CA ASP A 119 14.34 -16.45 -41.25
C ASP A 119 14.64 -15.60 -40.01
N GLN A 120 13.74 -14.66 -39.70
CA GLN A 120 13.79 -13.87 -38.49
C GLN A 120 12.89 -14.51 -37.45
N ILE A 121 13.46 -14.83 -36.29
CA ILE A 121 12.75 -15.47 -35.19
C ILE A 121 12.90 -14.62 -33.93
N ILE A 122 11.78 -14.44 -33.26
CA ILE A 122 11.67 -13.71 -32.00
C ILE A 122 12.14 -14.63 -30.89
N ILE A 123 13.25 -14.27 -30.26
CA ILE A 123 13.77 -14.96 -29.08
C ILE A 123 13.06 -14.38 -27.85
N PRO A 124 12.28 -15.20 -27.10
CA PRO A 124 11.72 -14.76 -25.84
C PRO A 124 12.87 -14.43 -24.89
N SER A 125 12.65 -13.50 -23.96
CA SER A 125 13.67 -13.26 -22.94
C SER A 125 13.94 -14.57 -22.18
N PRO A 126 15.20 -14.89 -21.86
CA PRO A 126 15.52 -16.00 -20.98
C PRO A 126 14.64 -15.90 -19.75
N LYS A 127 13.97 -17.00 -19.39
CA LYS A 127 13.22 -17.08 -18.13
C LYS A 127 14.23 -16.69 -17.05
N GLN A 128 14.05 -15.52 -16.43
CA GLN A 128 14.96 -15.09 -15.38
C GLN A 128 15.05 -16.23 -14.37
N GLU A 129 16.24 -16.81 -14.21
CA GLU A 129 16.50 -17.68 -13.07
C GLU A 129 16.30 -16.80 -11.84
N ILE A 130 15.16 -17.00 -11.18
CA ILE A 130 14.84 -16.30 -9.97
C ILE A 130 15.78 -16.90 -8.92
N LYS A 131 16.89 -16.21 -8.63
CA LYS A 131 17.72 -16.60 -7.49
C LYS A 131 16.86 -16.48 -6.24
N GLU A 132 16.52 -17.62 -5.66
CA GLU A 132 15.75 -17.72 -4.42
C GLU A 132 16.70 -17.66 -3.23
N THR A 133 16.44 -16.75 -2.31
CA THR A 133 17.01 -16.82 -0.96
C THR A 133 15.93 -17.29 0.00
N PHE A 134 16.25 -18.15 0.96
CA PHE A 134 15.31 -18.59 1.98
C PHE A 134 15.44 -17.72 3.23
N TYR A 135 14.30 -17.28 3.78
CA TYR A 135 14.25 -16.50 4.99
C TYR A 135 13.41 -17.21 6.05
N THR A 136 14.01 -17.49 7.21
CA THR A 136 13.30 -18.05 8.35
C THR A 136 12.64 -16.93 9.15
N VAL A 137 11.31 -16.96 9.25
CA VAL A 137 10.49 -16.01 9.99
C VAL A 137 10.92 -15.96 11.45
N GLN A 138 11.23 -14.78 11.93
CA GLN A 138 11.60 -14.48 13.31
C GLN A 138 10.39 -13.98 14.10
N SER A 139 10.54 -13.90 15.43
CA SER A 139 9.49 -13.33 16.28
C SER A 139 9.21 -11.87 15.88
N GLY A 140 7.94 -11.57 15.59
CA GLY A 140 7.49 -10.24 15.17
C GLY A 140 7.53 -9.97 13.66
N ASP A 141 7.99 -10.92 12.84
CA ASP A 141 8.01 -10.74 11.39
C ASP A 141 6.60 -10.76 10.76
N THR A 142 6.40 -9.88 9.78
CA THR A 142 5.23 -9.87 8.87
C THR A 142 5.70 -9.90 7.42
N TYR A 143 4.84 -10.26 6.47
CA TYR A 143 5.19 -10.15 5.03
C TYR A 143 5.62 -8.74 4.66
N TRP A 144 5.06 -7.71 5.31
CA TRP A 144 5.46 -6.33 5.10
C TRP A 144 6.91 -6.08 5.55
N ILE A 145 7.28 -6.48 6.78
CA ILE A 145 8.65 -6.32 7.30
C ILE A 145 9.64 -7.08 6.40
N ILE A 146 9.30 -8.30 6.01
CA ILE A 146 10.13 -9.13 5.13
C ILE A 146 10.24 -8.48 3.74
N SER A 147 9.14 -7.98 3.17
CA SER A 147 9.15 -7.33 1.87
C SER A 147 10.00 -6.06 1.86
N GLN A 148 9.95 -5.26 2.92
CA GLN A 148 10.81 -4.08 3.08
C GLN A 148 12.29 -4.47 3.22
N LYS A 149 12.58 -5.50 4.01
CA LYS A 149 13.94 -6.01 4.25
C LYS A 149 14.63 -6.47 2.97
N PHE A 150 13.87 -7.08 2.06
CA PHE A 150 14.40 -7.59 0.79
C PHE A 150 14.12 -6.66 -0.40
N ASN A 151 13.50 -5.50 -0.18
CA ASN A 151 13.12 -4.54 -1.22
C ASN A 151 12.27 -5.18 -2.35
N ILE A 152 11.30 -5.99 -1.96
CA ILE A 152 10.35 -6.67 -2.86
C ILE A 152 8.95 -6.13 -2.58
N ASN A 153 8.12 -6.04 -3.60
CA ASN A 153 6.71 -5.70 -3.41
C ASN A 153 6.00 -6.78 -2.56
N ILE A 154 5.29 -6.38 -1.50
CA ILE A 154 4.64 -7.30 -0.55
C ILE A 154 3.67 -8.28 -1.22
N THR A 155 2.85 -7.80 -2.16
CA THR A 155 1.88 -8.63 -2.88
C THR A 155 2.61 -9.69 -3.71
N LYS A 156 3.66 -9.28 -4.43
CA LYS A 156 4.50 -10.23 -5.19
C LYS A 156 5.21 -11.23 -4.29
N LEU A 157 5.69 -10.81 -3.12
CA LEU A 157 6.32 -11.70 -2.14
C LEU A 157 5.34 -12.74 -1.60
N MET A 158 4.10 -12.33 -1.26
CA MET A 158 3.05 -13.24 -0.80
C MET A 158 2.66 -14.22 -1.91
N GLU A 159 2.36 -13.71 -3.11
CA GLU A 159 2.01 -14.53 -4.29
C GLU A 159 3.11 -15.54 -4.61
N TYR A 160 4.38 -15.13 -4.57
CA TYR A 160 5.53 -16.00 -4.83
C TYR A 160 5.60 -17.19 -3.88
N ASN A 161 5.10 -17.01 -2.66
CA ASN A 161 5.05 -18.05 -1.65
C ASN A 161 3.70 -18.77 -1.58
N GLY A 162 2.77 -18.52 -2.51
CA GLY A 162 1.44 -19.12 -2.50
C GLY A 162 0.55 -18.61 -1.36
N HIS A 163 0.82 -17.39 -0.90
CA HIS A 163 0.16 -16.76 0.24
C HIS A 163 -0.62 -15.53 -0.21
N ASN A 164 -1.50 -15.07 0.67
CA ASN A 164 -2.33 -13.89 0.47
C ASN A 164 -2.41 -13.07 1.76
N GLN A 165 -3.14 -11.96 1.73
CA GLN A 165 -3.30 -11.04 2.86
C GLN A 165 -3.89 -11.69 4.13
N ASN A 166 -4.55 -12.84 4.02
CA ASN A 166 -5.10 -13.58 5.16
C ASN A 166 -4.13 -14.65 5.70
N THR A 167 -2.95 -14.78 5.08
CA THR A 167 -1.95 -15.77 5.50
C THR A 167 -1.18 -15.26 6.72
N VAL A 168 -1.31 -15.97 7.82
CA VAL A 168 -0.54 -15.73 9.06
C VAL A 168 0.85 -16.35 8.94
N LEU A 169 1.87 -15.58 9.29
CA LEU A 169 3.25 -16.06 9.41
C LEU A 169 3.49 -16.71 10.77
N TYR A 170 4.10 -17.89 10.76
CA TYR A 170 4.53 -18.59 11.97
C TYR A 170 6.03 -18.44 12.19
N ILE A 171 6.44 -18.26 13.45
CA ILE A 171 7.86 -18.24 13.81
C ILE A 171 8.51 -19.55 13.38
N GLY A 172 9.64 -19.46 12.68
CA GLY A 172 10.33 -20.62 12.10
C GLY A 172 9.83 -21.04 10.70
N GLN A 173 8.76 -20.44 10.18
CA GLN A 173 8.31 -20.65 8.81
C GLN A 173 9.39 -20.16 7.83
N ILE A 174 9.60 -20.90 6.73
CA ILE A 174 10.56 -20.52 5.69
C ILE A 174 9.81 -19.81 4.56
N ILE A 175 10.24 -18.59 4.25
CA ILE A 175 9.74 -17.77 3.14
C ILE A 175 10.79 -17.72 2.03
N LYS A 176 10.35 -17.97 0.80
CA LYS A 176 11.14 -17.83 -0.42
C LYS A 176 11.18 -16.38 -0.86
N ILE A 177 12.38 -15.85 -1.04
CA ILE A 177 12.65 -14.47 -1.42
C ILE A 177 13.18 -14.44 -2.86
N PRO A 178 12.39 -13.96 -3.84
CA PRO A 178 12.82 -13.89 -5.24
C PRO A 178 13.69 -12.64 -5.50
N GLN A 179 14.99 -12.80 -5.73
CA GLN A 179 15.89 -11.64 -5.93
C GLN A 179 15.63 -10.86 -7.23
N SER A 180 15.02 -11.48 -8.26
CA SER A 180 14.79 -10.82 -9.56
C SER A 180 13.57 -9.89 -9.61
N LEU A 181 12.74 -9.84 -8.57
CA LEU A 181 11.57 -8.96 -8.48
C LEU A 181 11.86 -7.58 -7.88
N SER A 182 13.14 -7.27 -7.68
CA SER A 182 13.62 -5.95 -7.25
C SER A 182 13.27 -4.91 -8.32
N THR A 183 12.57 -3.85 -7.94
CA THR A 183 12.19 -2.75 -8.84
C THR A 183 13.43 -2.01 -9.34
N THR A 184 13.78 -2.16 -10.62
CA THR A 184 14.72 -1.29 -11.33
C THR A 184 14.07 0.05 -11.65
N ASN A 185 14.41 1.07 -10.87
CA ASN A 185 14.10 2.46 -11.21
C ASN A 185 15.02 2.93 -12.34
N ASN A 186 14.56 2.82 -13.59
CA ASN A 186 15.13 3.57 -14.71
C ASN A 186 14.12 4.61 -15.17
N THR A 187 14.33 5.87 -14.81
CA THR A 187 13.80 7.02 -15.56
C THR A 187 14.90 8.06 -15.71
N SER A 188 15.34 8.23 -16.96
CA SER A 188 16.21 9.31 -17.42
C SER A 188 15.49 10.66 -17.33
N SER A 189 16.30 11.69 -17.08
CA SER A 189 16.00 13.07 -16.67
C SER A 189 15.44 14.03 -17.72
N ASN A 190 14.53 14.93 -17.30
CA ASN A 190 14.50 16.41 -17.44
C ASN A 190 13.03 16.91 -17.32
N THR A 191 12.60 17.89 -16.53
CA THR A 191 13.19 18.94 -15.65
C THR A 191 12.08 19.53 -14.73
N LEU A 192 12.36 19.56 -13.40
CA LEU A 192 11.98 20.46 -12.26
C LEU A 192 10.56 21.09 -12.06
N PRO A 193 10.15 21.40 -10.80
CA PRO A 193 10.24 20.63 -9.56
C PRO A 193 8.92 20.68 -8.73
N SER A 194 8.52 19.57 -8.11
CA SER A 194 7.77 19.62 -6.85
C SER A 194 8.34 18.58 -5.90
N LYS A 195 8.78 19.05 -4.73
CA LYS A 195 9.40 18.23 -3.69
C LYS A 195 8.43 17.16 -3.22
N THR A 196 8.72 15.90 -3.53
CA THR A 196 8.31 14.75 -2.71
C THR A 196 9.55 13.88 -2.50
N SER A 197 10.22 14.16 -1.38
CA SER A 197 11.34 13.40 -0.85
C SER A 197 10.86 12.01 -0.46
N SER A 198 11.53 10.97 -0.96
CA SER A 198 11.44 9.59 -0.45
C SER A 198 12.19 9.44 0.89
N GLU A 199 12.05 10.41 1.78
CA GLU A 199 12.68 10.37 3.10
C GLU A 199 11.96 9.35 3.97
N LYS A 200 12.75 8.66 4.80
CA LYS A 200 12.20 7.85 5.89
C LYS A 200 11.83 8.78 7.05
N PRO A 201 10.82 8.43 7.88
CA PRO A 201 10.58 9.14 9.13
C PRO A 201 11.84 9.19 9.97
N TYR A 202 12.10 10.35 10.59
CA TYR A 202 13.25 10.53 11.47
C TYR A 202 12.89 11.41 12.67
N VAL A 203 13.65 11.24 13.75
CA VAL A 203 13.43 11.95 15.02
C VAL A 203 14.59 12.90 15.27
N THR A 204 14.24 14.15 15.55
CA THR A 204 15.18 15.15 16.09
C THR A 204 14.82 15.45 17.54
N HIS A 205 15.67 16.21 18.23
CA HIS A 205 15.42 16.56 19.62
C HIS A 205 15.55 18.06 19.82
N THR A 206 14.64 18.62 20.61
CA THR A 206 14.70 20.02 21.06
C THR A 206 14.83 20.04 22.58
N ASN A 207 15.75 20.83 23.12
CA ASN A 207 15.82 21.04 24.56
C ASN A 207 14.82 22.13 24.97
N TYR A 208 14.06 21.85 26.03
CA TYR A 208 13.08 22.74 26.60
C TYR A 208 13.37 22.93 28.09
N THR A 209 13.34 24.19 28.53
CA THR A 209 13.50 24.52 29.95
C THR A 209 12.13 24.54 30.62
N VAL A 210 11.94 23.69 31.62
CA VAL A 210 10.69 23.53 32.36
C VAL A 210 10.24 24.86 32.96
N GLN A 211 8.99 25.22 32.68
CA GLN A 211 8.33 26.42 33.18
C GLN A 211 7.36 26.08 34.33
N LYS A 212 6.89 27.13 35.02
CA LYS A 212 5.95 26.97 36.13
C LYS A 212 4.66 26.29 35.66
N GLY A 213 4.33 25.16 36.28
CA GLY A 213 3.12 24.39 36.00
C GLY A 213 3.29 23.31 34.93
N ASP A 214 4.48 23.17 34.36
CA ASP A 214 4.77 22.07 33.44
C ASP A 214 4.80 20.72 34.17
N THR A 215 4.22 19.73 33.50
CA THR A 215 4.23 18.32 33.87
C THR A 215 4.65 17.51 32.65
N ILE A 216 5.03 16.24 32.84
CA ILE A 216 5.30 15.34 31.72
C ILE A 216 4.11 15.29 30.77
N TRP A 217 2.89 15.19 31.32
CA TRP A 217 1.65 15.15 30.56
C TRP A 217 1.42 16.43 29.75
N SER A 218 1.54 17.61 30.38
CA SER A 218 1.28 18.87 29.68
C SER A 218 2.30 19.15 28.59
N LEU A 219 3.57 18.80 28.80
CA LEU A 219 4.63 18.93 27.78
C LEU A 219 4.46 17.94 26.64
N ALA A 220 4.14 16.68 26.94
CA ALA A 220 3.91 15.65 25.93
C ALA A 220 2.72 16.03 25.03
N ASN A 221 1.59 16.44 25.63
CA ASN A 221 0.42 16.91 24.88
C ASN A 221 0.72 18.15 24.05
N LYS A 222 1.41 19.15 24.62
CA LYS A 222 1.81 20.36 23.89
C LYS A 222 2.73 20.04 22.70
N SER A 223 3.55 19.00 22.83
CA SER A 223 4.50 18.56 21.81
C SER A 223 3.91 17.53 20.84
N GLY A 224 2.68 17.06 21.08
CA GLY A 224 1.99 16.09 20.25
C GLY A 224 2.61 14.68 20.26
N ILE A 225 3.20 14.27 21.39
CA ILE A 225 3.86 12.97 21.56
C ILE A 225 3.27 12.21 22.78
N PRO A 226 3.40 10.88 22.84
CA PRO A 226 3.05 10.12 24.03
C PRO A 226 3.89 10.51 25.25
N GLN A 227 3.27 10.57 26.42
CA GLN A 227 3.98 10.87 27.68
C GLN A 227 5.07 9.84 28.00
N GLU A 228 4.85 8.57 27.64
CA GLU A 228 5.82 7.49 27.83
C GLU A 228 7.06 7.70 26.97
N GLU A 229 6.91 8.27 25.77
CA GLU A 229 8.02 8.59 24.89
C GLU A 229 8.86 9.75 25.43
N LEU A 230 8.19 10.81 25.91
CA LEU A 230 8.87 11.94 26.54
C LEU A 230 9.66 11.48 27.79
N ALA A 231 9.03 10.66 28.63
CA ALA A 231 9.66 10.14 29.84
C ALA A 231 10.88 9.24 29.50
N LYS A 232 10.73 8.30 28.56
CA LYS A 232 11.82 7.42 28.11
C LYS A 232 12.98 8.21 27.51
N THR A 233 12.72 9.21 26.68
CA THR A 233 13.76 10.06 26.06
C THR A 233 14.65 10.76 27.09
N ASN A 234 14.11 11.01 28.28
CA ASN A 234 14.79 11.71 29.36
C ASN A 234 15.25 10.78 30.50
N ASN A 235 15.12 9.46 30.35
CA ASN A 235 15.42 8.47 31.39
C ASN A 235 14.66 8.75 32.71
N ILE A 236 13.41 9.20 32.61
CA ILE A 236 12.53 9.48 33.76
C ILE A 236 11.22 8.68 33.61
N THR A 237 10.33 8.81 34.59
CA THR A 237 9.01 8.16 34.60
C THR A 237 7.90 9.17 34.31
N THR A 238 6.72 8.69 33.92
CA THR A 238 5.54 9.55 33.73
C THR A 238 5.06 10.23 35.01
N ASN A 239 5.44 9.70 36.18
CA ASN A 239 5.14 10.27 37.50
C ASN A 239 6.24 11.21 38.02
N THR A 240 7.32 11.43 37.25
CA THR A 240 8.42 12.30 37.66
C THR A 240 7.93 13.76 37.72
N VAL A 241 8.10 14.38 38.89
CA VAL A 241 7.83 15.82 39.07
C VAL A 241 8.94 16.61 38.40
N LEU A 242 8.55 17.56 37.55
CA LEU A 242 9.47 18.46 36.87
C LEU A 242 9.69 19.73 37.71
N ASN A 243 10.95 20.13 37.90
CA ASN A 243 11.29 21.36 38.59
C ASN A 243 11.52 22.48 37.58
N ILE A 244 11.13 23.70 37.95
CA ILE A 244 11.37 24.88 37.12
C ILE A 244 12.87 25.02 36.85
N GLY A 245 13.24 25.14 35.57
CA GLY A 245 14.64 25.20 35.15
C GLY A 245 15.23 23.88 34.68
N ASP A 246 14.56 22.74 34.92
CA ASP A 246 15.00 21.44 34.39
C ASP A 246 15.08 21.50 32.85
N SER A 247 16.12 20.89 32.27
CA SER A 247 16.25 20.79 30.82
C SER A 247 15.70 19.46 30.34
N ILE A 248 14.56 19.49 29.66
CA ILE A 248 13.87 18.33 29.09
C ILE A 248 14.15 18.24 27.59
N LYS A 249 14.59 17.06 27.15
CA LYS A 249 14.79 16.73 25.74
C LYS A 249 13.46 16.23 25.14
N ILE A 250 12.88 17.00 24.24
CA ILE A 250 11.63 16.70 23.56
C ILE A 250 11.91 16.06 22.19
N PRO A 251 11.46 14.82 21.92
CA PRO A 251 11.54 14.23 20.59
C PRO A 251 10.58 14.94 19.63
N VAL A 252 11.05 15.17 18.40
CA VAL A 252 10.30 15.81 17.32
C VAL A 252 10.34 14.88 16.11
N HIS A 253 9.19 14.29 15.79
CA HIS A 253 9.02 13.37 14.67
C HIS A 253 8.79 14.13 13.38
N HIS A 254 9.63 13.84 12.38
CA HIS A 254 9.47 14.33 11.02
C HIS A 254 8.97 13.17 10.18
N VAL A 255 7.68 13.21 9.84
CA VAL A 255 7.00 12.19 9.02
C VAL A 255 6.76 12.76 7.62
N PRO A 256 7.55 12.33 6.62
CA PRO A 256 7.39 12.77 5.24
C PRO A 256 6.00 12.47 4.70
N VAL A 257 5.55 13.28 3.74
CA VAL A 257 4.30 13.03 3.02
C VAL A 257 4.52 11.84 2.09
N LYS A 258 3.70 10.80 2.24
CA LYS A 258 3.73 9.63 1.37
C LYS A 258 2.94 9.90 0.09
N THR A 259 3.40 9.31 -1.00
CA THR A 259 2.65 9.32 -2.26
C THR A 259 1.40 8.48 -2.13
N THR A 260 0.28 8.99 -2.62
CA THR A 260 -0.99 8.26 -2.71
C THR A 260 -1.32 8.00 -4.18
N PRO A 261 -2.09 6.95 -4.50
CA PRO A 261 -2.68 6.83 -5.83
C PRO A 261 -3.55 8.06 -6.15
N THR A 262 -3.75 8.34 -7.43
CA THR A 262 -4.65 9.42 -7.86
C THR A 262 -6.09 9.11 -7.43
N GLY A 263 -6.82 10.12 -6.95
CA GLY A 263 -8.24 9.98 -6.57
C GLY A 263 -8.50 10.19 -5.08
N PRO A 264 -9.52 9.54 -4.50
CA PRO A 264 -9.96 9.80 -3.14
C PRO A 264 -9.06 9.19 -2.05
N TYR A 265 -7.88 8.66 -2.39
CA TYR A 265 -7.03 7.90 -1.47
C TYR A 265 -6.21 8.77 -0.52
N GLY A 266 -5.77 8.15 0.58
CA GLY A 266 -4.96 8.77 1.63
C GLY A 266 -3.64 8.04 1.89
N GLU A 267 -2.76 8.69 2.64
CA GLU A 267 -1.45 8.17 3.02
C GLU A 267 -1.58 6.94 3.91
N TYR A 268 -0.86 5.87 3.55
CA TYR A 268 -0.80 4.63 4.33
C TYR A 268 0.26 4.76 5.43
N LEU A 269 -0.17 5.25 6.59
CA LEU A 269 0.70 5.57 7.72
C LEU A 269 0.59 4.51 8.82
N ASP A 270 1.73 4.02 9.27
CA ASP A 270 1.87 3.14 10.43
C ASP A 270 1.57 3.91 11.73
N TRP A 271 0.75 3.33 12.61
CA TRP A 271 0.35 3.99 13.84
C TRP A 271 1.53 4.31 14.76
N TRP A 272 2.44 3.35 14.92
CA TRP A 272 3.49 3.40 15.93
C TRP A 272 4.64 4.31 15.55
N THR A 273 4.84 4.55 14.25
CA THR A 273 5.99 5.30 13.73
C THR A 273 5.61 6.59 13.01
N GLU A 274 4.33 6.76 12.62
CA GLU A 274 3.94 7.83 11.71
C GLU A 274 2.62 8.50 12.12
N ALA A 275 1.49 7.79 12.04
CA ALA A 275 0.16 8.40 12.07
C ALA A 275 -0.13 9.15 13.37
N GLN A 276 0.30 8.61 14.52
CA GLN A 276 0.06 9.26 15.82
C GLN A 276 0.79 10.60 15.97
N TYR A 277 1.87 10.81 15.22
CA TYR A 277 2.67 12.05 15.21
C TYR A 277 2.18 13.03 14.15
N VAL A 278 1.61 12.52 13.05
CA VAL A 278 0.94 13.34 12.03
C VAL A 278 -0.40 13.87 12.55
N LEU A 279 -1.13 13.07 13.32
CA LEU A 279 -2.42 13.39 13.91
C LEU A 279 -2.34 13.35 15.45
N PRO A 280 -1.65 14.30 16.09
CA PRO A 280 -1.42 14.28 17.55
C PRO A 280 -2.69 14.49 18.36
N VAL A 281 -2.66 14.16 19.65
CA VAL A 281 -3.74 14.50 20.59
C VAL A 281 -3.97 16.02 20.58
N GLY A 282 -5.24 16.43 20.58
CA GLY A 282 -5.67 17.80 20.42
C GLY A 282 -5.87 18.25 18.97
N ALA A 283 -5.45 17.45 17.98
CA ALA A 283 -5.69 17.76 16.57
C ALA A 283 -7.18 17.76 16.25
N GLU A 284 -7.63 18.83 15.58
CA GLU A 284 -8.97 18.96 15.01
C GLU A 284 -8.87 18.79 13.50
N PHE A 285 -9.70 17.90 12.95
CA PHE A 285 -9.57 17.43 11.57
C PHE A 285 -10.93 17.07 10.98
N LYS A 286 -10.96 17.00 9.64
CA LYS A 286 -12.16 16.57 8.91
C LYS A 286 -12.08 15.08 8.62
N ILE A 287 -13.14 14.36 8.94
CA ILE A 287 -13.33 12.96 8.58
C ILE A 287 -14.26 12.90 7.37
N ILE A 288 -13.88 12.13 6.36
CA ILE A 288 -14.66 11.90 5.14
C ILE A 288 -14.94 10.40 5.03
N ASP A 289 -16.22 10.01 4.98
CA ASP A 289 -16.58 8.64 4.66
C ASP A 289 -16.18 8.31 3.22
N PHE A 290 -15.41 7.25 3.04
CA PHE A 290 -14.80 6.95 1.75
C PHE A 290 -15.82 6.63 0.66
N TYR A 291 -16.94 6.00 1.03
CA TYR A 291 -17.96 5.58 0.06
C TYR A 291 -18.94 6.70 -0.31
N THR A 292 -19.40 7.48 0.67
CA THR A 292 -20.44 8.49 0.45
C THR A 292 -19.89 9.89 0.17
N GLY A 293 -18.62 10.15 0.51
CA GLY A 293 -18.01 11.48 0.45
C GLY A 293 -18.56 12.47 1.49
N LYS A 294 -19.51 12.06 2.33
CA LYS A 294 -20.02 12.87 3.44
C LYS A 294 -18.91 13.06 4.47
N SER A 295 -18.89 14.22 5.12
CA SER A 295 -17.83 14.58 6.05
C SER A 295 -18.32 15.35 7.25
N PHE A 296 -17.57 15.27 8.34
CA PHE A 296 -17.81 15.95 9.60
C PHE A 296 -16.48 16.27 10.30
N MET A 297 -16.51 17.20 11.26
CA MET A 297 -15.33 17.60 12.03
C MET A 297 -15.23 16.81 13.34
N ALA A 298 -14.01 16.47 13.70
CA ALA A 298 -13.70 15.73 14.91
C ALA A 298 -12.37 16.17 15.51
N LYS A 299 -12.12 15.74 16.75
CA LYS A 299 -10.91 16.01 17.52
C LYS A 299 -10.37 14.73 18.10
N ARG A 300 -9.07 14.48 17.95
CA ARG A 300 -8.40 13.42 18.72
C ARG A 300 -8.25 13.92 20.15
N THR A 301 -8.93 13.30 21.10
CA THR A 301 -8.92 13.73 22.50
C THR A 301 -8.02 12.86 23.37
N THR A 302 -7.80 11.60 22.98
CA THR A 302 -6.84 10.70 23.64
C THR A 302 -6.39 9.59 22.68
N GLY A 303 -6.01 8.43 23.21
CA GLY A 303 -5.75 7.20 22.46
C GLY A 303 -4.28 6.83 22.38
N SER A 304 -3.98 5.60 22.82
CA SER A 304 -2.63 5.02 22.85
C SER A 304 -2.40 4.00 21.74
N ASN A 305 -3.37 3.10 21.54
CA ASN A 305 -3.27 1.98 20.61
C ASN A 305 -3.82 2.34 19.23
N HIS A 306 -4.68 3.35 19.20
CA HIS A 306 -5.30 4.00 18.07
C HIS A 306 -5.71 5.42 18.50
N ALA A 307 -6.35 6.18 17.61
CA ALA A 307 -6.82 7.51 17.94
C ALA A 307 -8.23 7.43 18.54
N ASP A 308 -8.38 7.94 19.76
CA ASP A 308 -9.67 8.09 20.42
C ASP A 308 -10.19 9.50 20.14
N VAL A 309 -11.36 9.57 19.54
CA VAL A 309 -11.82 10.76 18.84
C VAL A 309 -13.22 11.14 19.28
N GLU A 310 -13.48 12.45 19.30
CA GLU A 310 -14.80 13.02 19.56
C GLU A 310 -15.23 13.95 18.43
N THR A 311 -16.51 13.93 18.07
CA THR A 311 -17.11 14.92 17.17
C THR A 311 -17.10 16.30 17.82
N LEU A 312 -16.91 17.36 17.04
CA LEU A 312 -16.80 18.72 17.59
C LEU A 312 -18.15 19.33 17.98
N THR A 313 -19.21 19.04 17.23
CA THR A 313 -20.53 19.65 17.43
C THR A 313 -21.66 18.64 17.29
N ILE A 314 -22.87 19.02 17.73
CA ILE A 314 -24.10 18.24 17.49
C ILE A 314 -24.33 18.00 15.99
N ALA A 315 -24.00 18.97 15.14
CA ALA A 315 -24.14 18.83 13.70
C ALA A 315 -23.19 17.75 13.14
N ASP A 316 -21.96 17.69 13.65
CA ASP A 316 -20.98 16.67 13.31
C ASP A 316 -21.44 15.28 13.77
N THR A 317 -21.97 15.17 14.99
CA THR A 317 -22.54 13.93 15.52
C THR A 317 -23.72 13.45 14.69
N ASN A 318 -24.65 14.34 14.33
CA ASN A 318 -25.77 13.98 13.46
C ASN A 318 -25.29 13.49 12.09
N LYS A 319 -24.23 14.10 11.55
CA LYS A 319 -23.63 13.69 10.28
C LYS A 319 -22.93 12.33 10.38
N MET A 320 -22.23 12.06 11.48
CA MET A 320 -21.67 10.75 11.79
C MET A 320 -22.77 9.68 11.86
N ILE A 321 -23.84 9.93 12.63
CA ILE A 321 -24.99 9.02 12.73
C ILE A 321 -25.61 8.75 11.34
N GLU A 322 -25.77 9.79 10.51
CA GLU A 322 -26.28 9.66 9.14
C GLU A 322 -25.38 8.75 8.27
N ILE A 323 -24.06 8.89 8.35
CA ILE A 323 -23.09 8.06 7.61
C ILE A 323 -23.18 6.60 8.04
N TRP A 324 -23.41 6.34 9.33
CA TRP A 324 -23.48 5.00 9.91
C TRP A 324 -24.89 4.37 9.90
N GLY A 325 -25.83 4.95 9.14
CA GLY A 325 -27.14 4.34 8.88
C GLY A 325 -28.24 4.72 9.87
N GLY A 326 -28.08 5.83 10.60
CA GLY A 326 -29.11 6.43 11.45
C GLY A 326 -28.97 6.16 12.94
N SER A 327 -27.95 5.41 13.37
CA SER A 327 -27.60 5.24 14.79
C SER A 327 -26.09 5.07 14.98
N PHE A 328 -25.62 5.26 16.22
CA PHE A 328 -24.29 4.81 16.61
C PHE A 328 -24.15 3.28 16.47
N THR A 329 -22.96 2.82 16.12
CA THR A 329 -22.73 1.39 15.86
C THR A 329 -21.23 1.06 15.80
N TRP A 330 -20.89 -0.16 16.23
CA TRP A 330 -19.55 -0.72 16.09
C TRP A 330 -19.18 -1.12 14.65
N ALA A 331 -20.07 -0.89 13.67
CA ALA A 331 -19.76 -1.12 12.27
C ALA A 331 -18.55 -0.27 11.84
N LYS A 332 -17.57 -0.91 11.23
CA LYS A 332 -16.31 -0.28 10.83
C LYS A 332 -16.40 0.20 9.40
N ARG A 333 -16.00 1.43 9.15
CA ARG A 333 -16.03 2.04 7.82
C ARG A 333 -14.65 2.52 7.38
N PRO A 334 -14.34 2.48 6.07
CA PRO A 334 -13.19 3.17 5.50
C PRO A 334 -13.44 4.68 5.51
N ILE A 335 -12.46 5.44 5.99
CA ILE A 335 -12.52 6.90 6.04
C ILE A 335 -11.22 7.53 5.52
N ILE A 336 -11.32 8.78 5.12
CA ILE A 336 -10.17 9.65 4.86
C ILE A 336 -10.16 10.77 5.89
N ILE A 337 -8.99 11.03 6.47
CA ILE A 337 -8.78 12.18 7.34
C ILE A 337 -8.09 13.29 6.56
N GLU A 338 -8.66 14.48 6.59
CA GLU A 338 -8.03 15.70 6.09
C GLU A 338 -7.53 16.55 7.25
N TYR A 339 -6.20 16.70 7.32
CA TYR A 339 -5.53 17.46 8.37
C TYR A 339 -4.28 18.15 7.84
N LYS A 340 -4.17 19.47 8.03
CA LYS A 340 -3.02 20.30 7.60
C LYS A 340 -2.58 20.06 6.14
N GLY A 341 -3.56 19.92 5.23
CA GLY A 341 -3.30 19.68 3.80
C GLY A 341 -2.92 18.25 3.44
N ARG A 342 -2.88 17.33 4.41
CA ARG A 342 -2.65 15.89 4.21
C ARG A 342 -3.97 15.14 4.18
N ARG A 343 -3.99 14.04 3.42
CA ARG A 343 -5.10 13.06 3.39
C ARG A 343 -4.57 11.75 3.93
N LEU A 344 -5.14 11.23 5.01
CA LEU A 344 -4.65 10.03 5.68
C LEU A 344 -5.66 8.89 5.50
N ALA A 345 -5.17 7.70 5.14
CA ALA A 345 -5.98 6.49 5.05
C ALA A 345 -6.23 5.94 6.45
N ALA A 346 -7.51 5.72 6.79
CA ALA A 346 -7.90 5.29 8.12
C ALA A 346 -9.20 4.45 8.08
N SER A 347 -9.59 3.92 9.23
CA SER A 347 -10.89 3.31 9.44
C SER A 347 -11.48 3.72 10.78
N ALA A 348 -12.80 3.98 10.84
CA ALA A 348 -13.49 4.31 12.08
C ALA A 348 -14.55 3.28 12.45
N ALA A 349 -14.76 3.08 13.76
CA ALA A 349 -15.98 2.50 14.31
C ALA A 349 -16.88 3.64 14.83
N GLY A 350 -18.17 3.61 14.51
CA GLY A 350 -19.10 4.70 14.78
C GLY A 350 -19.74 4.69 16.17
N MET A 351 -19.17 3.99 17.16
CA MET A 351 -19.75 3.83 18.49
C MET A 351 -18.98 4.66 19.52
N PRO A 352 -19.58 5.70 20.10
CA PRO A 352 -19.00 6.41 21.22
C PRO A 352 -19.12 5.58 22.51
N HIS A 353 -18.06 5.58 23.31
CA HIS A 353 -18.00 4.79 24.54
C HIS A 353 -17.09 5.42 25.58
N ALA A 354 -17.16 4.91 26.82
CA ALA A 354 -16.36 5.33 27.96
C ALA A 354 -16.50 6.82 28.37
N GLY A 355 -17.64 7.45 28.06
CA GLY A 355 -17.91 8.85 28.36
C GLY A 355 -19.07 9.11 29.31
N ASN A 356 -19.09 10.31 29.88
CA ASN A 356 -20.14 10.87 30.70
C ASN A 356 -20.19 12.40 30.51
N ASP A 357 -21.19 12.90 29.79
CA ASP A 357 -21.36 14.33 29.52
C ASP A 357 -21.65 15.13 30.81
N GLY A 358 -22.19 14.48 31.85
CA GLY A 358 -22.45 15.09 33.16
C GLY A 358 -21.22 15.26 34.06
N ALA A 359 -20.04 14.76 33.67
CA ALA A 359 -18.80 14.87 34.43
C ALA A 359 -17.69 15.55 33.62
N PRO A 360 -16.70 16.20 34.26
CA PRO A 360 -15.54 16.72 33.52
C PRO A 360 -14.74 15.60 32.84
N GLY A 361 -14.23 15.86 31.64
CA GLY A 361 -13.35 14.94 30.92
C GLY A 361 -12.01 14.75 31.64
N GLY A 362 -11.44 13.55 31.55
CA GLY A 362 -10.19 13.17 32.22
C GLY A 362 -10.30 12.93 33.72
N LEU A 363 -11.48 13.09 34.33
CA LEU A 363 -11.70 12.79 35.75
C LEU A 363 -12.43 11.46 35.94
N HIS A 364 -12.24 10.84 37.11
CA HIS A 364 -12.95 9.63 37.46
C HIS A 364 -14.44 9.91 37.69
N THR A 365 -15.31 9.11 37.08
CA THR A 365 -16.77 9.17 37.20
C THR A 365 -17.31 7.82 37.68
N SER A 366 -18.46 7.83 38.36
CA SER A 366 -19.13 6.62 38.87
C SER A 366 -19.74 5.74 37.77
N TRP A 367 -19.98 6.30 36.58
CA TRP A 367 -20.54 5.60 35.43
C TRP A 367 -20.05 6.22 34.11
N ARG A 368 -19.99 5.40 33.06
CA ARG A 368 -19.62 5.76 31.69
C ARG A 368 -20.47 4.99 30.67
N SER A 369 -20.63 5.58 29.48
CA SER A 369 -21.39 5.05 28.35
C SER A 369 -20.91 3.68 27.87
N ASP A 370 -21.81 2.97 27.18
CA ASP A 370 -21.60 1.61 26.63
C ASP A 370 -21.18 0.56 27.67
N ASN A 371 -21.71 0.65 28.90
CA ASN A 371 -21.46 -0.29 30.00
C ASN A 371 -19.99 -0.36 30.49
N TYR A 372 -19.20 0.69 30.26
CA TYR A 372 -17.81 0.77 30.75
C TYR A 372 -17.69 0.96 32.27
N GLY A 373 -18.81 1.14 32.98
CA GLY A 373 -18.85 1.30 34.43
C GLY A 373 -18.06 2.52 34.92
N ALA A 374 -17.68 2.50 36.20
CA ALA A 374 -16.86 3.55 36.78
C ALA A 374 -15.45 3.58 36.16
N GLY A 375 -14.87 4.77 36.05
CA GLY A 375 -13.51 4.96 35.53
C GLY A 375 -13.26 6.38 35.06
N TYR A 376 -12.13 6.60 34.39
CA TYR A 376 -11.81 7.91 33.80
C TYR A 376 -12.77 8.24 32.67
N ASN A 377 -13.31 9.45 32.72
CA ASN A 377 -14.26 9.98 31.77
C ASN A 377 -13.55 10.38 30.47
N PHE A 378 -13.84 9.70 29.38
CA PHE A 378 -13.27 9.99 28.07
C PHE A 378 -14.14 10.90 27.21
N ASP A 379 -14.94 11.73 27.86
CA ASP A 379 -15.79 12.72 27.23
C ASP A 379 -15.20 14.10 27.53
N TRP A 380 -14.39 14.62 26.60
CA TRP A 380 -13.76 15.93 26.72
C TRP A 380 -14.53 17.01 25.96
N VAL A 381 -15.26 16.65 24.89
CA VAL A 381 -16.06 17.57 24.10
C VAL A 381 -17.51 17.52 24.54
N LYS A 382 -17.93 18.55 25.30
CA LYS A 382 -19.25 18.60 25.91
C LYS A 382 -20.35 19.06 24.98
N ASN A 383 -21.56 18.57 25.23
CA ASN A 383 -22.78 18.97 24.52
C ASN A 383 -22.75 18.74 23.00
N ASN A 384 -21.97 17.76 22.52
CA ASN A 384 -21.95 17.36 21.11
C ASN A 384 -22.97 16.24 20.79
N ALA A 385 -23.84 15.86 21.74
CA ALA A 385 -24.80 14.74 21.63
C ALA A 385 -24.14 13.35 21.50
N MET A 386 -22.88 13.22 21.92
CA MET A 386 -22.10 12.00 21.94
C MET A 386 -21.47 11.84 23.33
N ASN A 387 -21.55 10.65 23.94
CA ASN A 387 -20.95 10.42 25.26
C ASN A 387 -19.68 9.58 25.11
N GLY A 388 -18.51 10.24 25.13
CA GLY A 388 -17.20 9.59 25.09
C GLY A 388 -16.59 9.51 23.70
N VAL A 389 -15.64 8.61 23.50
CA VAL A 389 -14.80 8.54 22.29
C VAL A 389 -15.26 7.45 21.34
N PHE A 390 -14.98 7.64 20.04
CA PHE A 390 -15.05 6.59 19.03
C PHE A 390 -13.67 6.34 18.40
N ASP A 391 -13.47 5.14 17.89
CA ASP A 391 -12.14 4.64 17.51
C ASP A 391 -11.81 4.97 16.06
N ILE A 392 -10.63 5.54 15.84
CA ILE A 392 -10.00 5.67 14.53
C ILE A 392 -8.69 4.88 14.48
N HIS A 393 -8.66 3.92 13.58
CA HIS A 393 -7.53 3.04 13.33
C HIS A 393 -6.72 3.45 12.10
N PHE A 394 -5.40 3.28 12.25
CA PHE A 394 -4.38 3.37 11.19
C PHE A 394 -3.66 2.03 11.02
N LEU A 395 -2.73 1.94 10.06
CA LEU A 395 -1.98 0.71 9.81
C LEU A 395 -1.30 0.23 11.11
N ASN A 396 -1.41 -1.06 11.40
CA ASN A 396 -0.83 -1.73 12.58
C ASN A 396 -1.28 -1.20 13.96
N SER A 397 -2.23 -0.26 14.01
CA SER A 397 -2.91 0.10 15.27
C SER A 397 -3.61 -1.12 15.88
N THR A 398 -3.77 -1.12 17.20
CA THR A 398 -4.33 -2.26 17.94
C THR A 398 -5.59 -1.87 18.71
N THR A 399 -6.44 -2.83 19.04
CA THR A 399 -7.63 -2.59 19.86
C THR A 399 -7.27 -2.44 21.34
N HIS A 400 -8.15 -1.80 22.11
CA HIS A 400 -8.01 -1.73 23.57
C HIS A 400 -8.27 -3.05 24.27
N LYS A 401 -9.20 -3.86 23.75
CA LYS A 401 -9.70 -5.06 24.43
C LYS A 401 -8.64 -6.14 24.58
N ASP A 402 -7.84 -6.35 23.55
CA ASP A 402 -6.88 -7.45 23.49
C ASP A 402 -5.48 -7.04 23.02
N GLY A 403 -5.27 -5.77 22.68
CA GLY A 403 -3.99 -5.27 22.17
C GLY A 403 -3.61 -5.86 20.81
N ARG A 404 -4.58 -6.44 20.07
CA ARG A 404 -4.34 -7.06 18.77
C ARG A 404 -4.73 -6.14 17.62
N ILE A 405 -4.14 -6.41 16.47
CA ILE A 405 -4.54 -5.80 15.21
C ILE A 405 -5.94 -6.33 14.84
N ASP A 406 -6.80 -5.43 14.37
CA ASP A 406 -8.13 -5.78 13.88
C ASP A 406 -8.16 -5.84 12.35
N ASP A 407 -8.40 -7.04 11.81
CA ASP A 407 -8.34 -7.30 10.36
C ASP A 407 -9.34 -6.45 9.55
N THR A 408 -10.52 -6.15 10.13
CA THR A 408 -11.52 -5.34 9.42
C THR A 408 -11.07 -3.89 9.30
N HIS A 409 -10.48 -3.33 10.36
CA HIS A 409 -9.87 -2.00 10.27
C HIS A 409 -8.72 -1.99 9.26
N GLN A 410 -7.80 -2.97 9.29
CA GLN A 410 -6.69 -3.03 8.34
C GLN A 410 -7.15 -3.17 6.89
N HIS A 411 -8.22 -3.94 6.65
CA HIS A 411 -8.85 -4.05 5.35
C HIS A 411 -9.39 -2.69 4.85
N ASN A 412 -10.15 -1.98 5.70
CA ASN A 412 -10.69 -0.65 5.38
C ASN A 412 -9.58 0.40 5.13
N ILE A 413 -8.48 0.35 5.89
CA ILE A 413 -7.32 1.22 5.69
C ILE A 413 -6.67 0.92 4.33
N SER A 414 -6.59 -0.36 3.94
CA SER A 414 -6.05 -0.76 2.63
C SER A 414 -6.91 -0.27 1.47
N ILE A 415 -8.25 -0.25 1.62
CA ILE A 415 -9.17 0.36 0.64
C ILE A 415 -8.88 1.86 0.49
N THR A 416 -8.82 2.59 1.62
CA THR A 416 -8.62 4.05 1.60
C THR A 416 -7.22 4.47 1.18
N ALA A 417 -6.24 3.58 1.29
CA ALA A 417 -4.90 3.76 0.73
C ALA A 417 -4.81 3.40 -0.77
N GLY A 418 -5.84 2.76 -1.33
CA GLY A 418 -5.87 2.35 -2.74
C GLY A 418 -5.12 1.06 -3.05
N TYR A 419 -4.86 0.22 -2.04
CA TYR A 419 -4.29 -1.12 -2.21
C TYR A 419 -5.34 -2.19 -2.53
N LEU A 420 -6.60 -1.94 -2.16
CA LEU A 420 -7.73 -2.82 -2.44
C LEU A 420 -8.82 -2.00 -3.15
N GLN A 421 -9.46 -2.59 -4.17
CA GLN A 421 -10.57 -2.00 -4.92
C GLN A 421 -11.79 -2.90 -4.85
#